data_AF-A0A453KBB2-F1
#
_entry.id   AF-A0A453KBB2-F1
#
_cell.length_a   1.000
_cell.length_b   1.000
_cell.length_c   1.000
_cell.angle_alpha   90.00
_cell.angle_beta   90.00
_cell.angle_gamma   90.00
#
_symmetry.space_group_name_H-M   'P 1'
#
loop_
_entity.id
_entity.type
_entity.pdbx_description
1 polymer ?
#
loop_
_entity_poly.entity_id
_entity_poly.type
_entity_poly.pdbx_seq_one_letter_code
_entity_poly.pdbx_strand_id
1 'polypeptide(L)'
;MEMVRACMRPAASASSGPRVLVLGGTGRVGGSTATALSQLRPDLNILIGGRNREKGMPLVSKLGQRSEFIHVDIRNSSRLKEVLEGVDLVVHAAGPFQRDDKCTVLQAATFTKTRYTDICDGVDYSWRAKSFHEQAKASGVPALITAGISPGVSNVMAAELVRTAKGESGGEPETLRFFYYIAGTGGAGPTTLGTSLLLLGEDVIAYDKGSEIKLKPYSGARNIDFGKGIGKKYVYLMNLPEVKSTHKNLGLPTVHALFGSDPFIWNWGMETFANFLPSDLLRDKNVTLKFAECVDPFIRVIDGIVGERVAMRIDLESSNGHTTTGLFAHNNLSVSVGYAAAAFALAVLEGSTKPGVWFPEEPEGIAIDARKLLLRRASRGVTNFTMNKNSGMIEC
;
A
#
# COMPACT_ATOMS: atom_id res chain seq x y z
N MET A 1 -19.47 18.93 49.79
CA MET A 1 -19.74 17.86 48.81
C MET A 1 -20.01 18.52 47.47
N GLU A 2 -18.95 18.84 46.73
CA GLU A 2 -19.05 19.39 45.37
C GLU A 2 -19.27 18.26 44.36
N MET A 3 -20.34 18.38 43.59
CA MET A 3 -20.64 17.49 42.47
C MET A 3 -19.67 17.75 41.32
N VAL A 4 -18.98 16.69 40.92
CA VAL A 4 -18.14 16.61 39.72
C VAL A 4 -19.01 16.84 38.48
N ARG A 5 -18.84 18.00 37.85
CA ARG A 5 -19.42 18.32 36.54
C ARG A 5 -18.63 17.55 35.48
N ALA A 6 -19.19 16.46 34.99
CA ALA A 6 -18.71 15.78 33.79
C ALA A 6 -18.76 16.77 32.62
N CYS A 7 -17.61 17.10 32.03
CA CYS A 7 -17.55 17.82 30.77
C CYS A 7 -18.13 16.94 29.66
N MET A 8 -19.41 17.15 29.35
CA MET A 8 -20.01 16.69 28.10
C MET A 8 -19.29 17.37 26.92
N ARG A 9 -18.90 16.57 25.93
CA ARG A 9 -18.44 17.05 24.63
C ARG A 9 -19.50 17.98 24.04
N PRO A 10 -19.14 19.17 23.51
CA PRO A 10 -20.08 19.94 22.70
C PRO A 10 -20.52 19.07 21.52
N ALA A 11 -21.82 19.02 21.26
CA ALA A 11 -22.35 18.38 20.06
C ALA A 11 -21.67 19.00 18.83
N ALA A 12 -21.02 18.16 18.02
CA ALA A 12 -20.44 18.59 16.75
C ALA A 12 -21.55 19.23 15.91
N SER A 13 -21.31 20.44 15.41
CA SER A 13 -22.21 21.10 14.46
C SER A 13 -22.46 20.15 13.29
N ALA A 14 -23.72 19.77 13.06
CA ALA A 14 -24.16 18.79 12.07
C ALA A 14 -24.01 19.25 10.59
N SER A 15 -23.03 20.11 10.27
CA SER A 15 -22.85 20.73 8.95
C SER A 15 -21.45 20.56 8.31
N SER A 16 -20.49 19.89 8.96
CA SER A 16 -19.17 19.63 8.37
C SER A 16 -18.93 18.12 8.20
N GLY A 17 -18.55 17.67 6.99
CA GLY A 17 -18.26 16.27 6.73
C GLY A 17 -17.04 15.73 7.50
N PRO A 18 -16.76 14.42 7.45
CA PRO A 18 -15.69 13.81 8.23
C PRO A 18 -14.30 14.40 7.98
N ARG A 19 -13.48 14.47 9.03
CA ARG A 19 -12.11 14.99 9.01
C ARG A 19 -11.10 13.86 8.77
N VAL A 20 -10.31 13.97 7.72
CA VAL A 20 -9.32 12.96 7.33
C VAL A 20 -7.93 13.58 7.31
N LEU A 21 -7.05 13.09 8.18
CA LEU A 21 -5.66 13.52 8.22
C LEU A 21 -4.79 12.63 7.34
N VAL A 22 -4.15 13.20 6.32
CA VAL A 22 -3.18 12.51 5.48
C VAL A 22 -1.77 12.88 5.92
N LEU A 23 -1.13 12.01 6.70
CA LEU A 23 0.27 12.18 7.12
C LEU A 23 1.21 11.82 5.97
N GLY A 24 2.23 12.65 5.74
CA GLY A 24 3.03 12.56 4.53
C GLY A 24 2.31 13.19 3.32
N GLY A 25 1.30 14.03 3.57
CA GLY A 25 0.48 14.68 2.54
C GLY A 25 1.25 15.64 1.63
N THR A 26 2.45 16.06 2.03
CA THR A 26 3.35 16.87 1.19
C THR A 26 4.21 16.01 0.23
N GLY A 27 4.17 14.69 0.36
CA GLY A 27 4.83 13.75 -0.53
C GLY A 27 3.95 13.37 -1.73
N ARG A 28 4.53 12.68 -2.72
CA ARG A 28 3.83 12.27 -3.95
C ARG A 28 2.63 11.38 -3.64
N VAL A 29 2.84 10.32 -2.86
CA VAL A 29 1.75 9.38 -2.53
C VAL A 29 0.69 10.05 -1.67
N GLY A 30 1.07 10.67 -0.54
CA GLY A 30 0.10 11.35 0.34
C GLY A 30 -0.68 12.46 -0.38
N GLY A 31 -0.03 13.24 -1.25
CA GLY A 31 -0.70 14.27 -2.03
C GLY A 31 -1.67 13.71 -3.08
N SER A 32 -1.30 12.61 -3.74
CA SER A 32 -2.20 11.89 -4.66
C SER A 32 -3.38 11.26 -3.91
N THR A 33 -3.17 10.72 -2.70
CA THR A 33 -4.24 10.20 -1.84
C THR A 33 -5.22 11.32 -1.42
N ALA A 34 -4.71 12.47 -0.99
CA ALA A 34 -5.54 13.63 -0.65
C ALA A 34 -6.35 14.12 -1.85
N THR A 35 -5.74 14.16 -3.04
CA THR A 35 -6.42 14.53 -4.29
C THR A 35 -7.50 13.51 -4.68
N ALA A 36 -7.23 12.23 -4.55
CA ALA A 36 -8.21 11.18 -4.84
C ALA A 36 -9.38 11.20 -3.84
N LEU A 37 -9.11 11.42 -2.55
CA LEU A 37 -10.13 11.58 -1.52
C LEU A 37 -11.07 12.74 -1.82
N SER A 38 -10.55 13.92 -2.20
CA SER A 38 -11.39 15.08 -2.53
C SER A 38 -12.28 14.84 -3.76
N GLN A 39 -11.81 14.04 -4.72
CA GLN A 39 -12.57 13.71 -5.93
C GLN A 39 -13.62 12.63 -5.69
N LEU A 40 -13.30 11.60 -4.89
CA LEU A 40 -14.23 10.51 -4.60
C LEU A 40 -15.30 10.92 -3.58
N ARG A 41 -14.98 11.82 -2.65
CA ARG A 41 -15.88 12.23 -1.57
C ARG A 41 -15.71 13.72 -1.23
N PRO A 42 -16.33 14.63 -2.02
CA PRO A 42 -16.10 16.09 -1.92
C PRO A 42 -16.48 16.74 -0.60
N ASP A 43 -17.30 16.09 0.24
CA ASP A 43 -17.69 16.59 1.54
C ASP A 43 -16.65 16.33 2.66
N LEU A 44 -15.55 15.62 2.37
CA LEU A 44 -14.44 15.46 3.32
C LEU A 44 -13.77 16.79 3.68
N ASN A 45 -13.38 16.92 4.95
CA ASN A 45 -12.41 17.92 5.41
C ASN A 45 -11.02 17.28 5.45
N ILE A 46 -10.15 17.64 4.51
CA ILE A 46 -8.85 16.98 4.31
C ILE A 46 -7.74 17.78 4.97
N LEU A 47 -7.10 17.18 5.98
CA LEU A 47 -5.96 17.76 6.67
C LEU A 47 -4.67 17.23 6.04
N ILE A 48 -3.86 18.12 5.47
CA ILE A 48 -2.56 17.79 4.87
C ILE A 48 -1.50 17.84 5.95
N GLY A 49 -1.09 16.68 6.47
CA GLY A 49 -0.11 16.55 7.53
C GLY A 49 1.31 16.40 7.00
N GLY A 50 2.23 17.27 7.43
CA GLY A 50 3.65 17.14 7.07
C GLY A 50 4.58 18.08 7.82
N ARG A 51 5.89 17.93 7.56
CA ARG A 51 6.95 18.73 8.19
C ARG A 51 7.15 20.09 7.54
N ASN A 52 6.95 20.20 6.22
CA ASN A 52 7.23 21.41 5.47
C ASN A 52 5.91 22.05 4.99
N ARG A 53 5.55 23.19 5.59
CA ARG A 53 4.33 23.93 5.26
C ARG A 53 4.35 24.46 3.83
N GLU A 54 5.47 25.00 3.38
CA GLU A 54 5.61 25.57 2.04
C GLU A 54 5.35 24.52 0.95
N LYS A 55 5.80 23.28 1.15
CA LYS A 55 5.51 22.16 0.25
C LYS A 55 4.04 21.72 0.28
N GLY A 56 3.34 21.92 1.40
CA GLY A 56 1.94 21.53 1.55
C GLY A 56 0.93 22.56 1.05
N MET A 57 1.27 23.85 1.11
CA MET A 57 0.36 24.94 0.73
C MET A 57 -0.15 24.85 -0.73
N PRO A 58 0.67 24.52 -1.75
CA PRO A 58 0.16 24.37 -3.11
C PRO A 58 -0.94 23.31 -3.24
N LEU A 59 -0.84 22.22 -2.48
CA LEU A 59 -1.88 21.19 -2.47
C LEU A 59 -3.14 21.69 -1.78
N VAL A 60 -3.03 22.38 -0.64
CA VAL A 60 -4.18 23.01 0.03
C VAL A 60 -4.89 23.99 -0.91
N SER A 61 -4.13 24.86 -1.60
CA SER A 61 -4.71 25.77 -2.59
C SER A 61 -5.42 25.04 -3.74
N LYS A 62 -4.89 23.91 -4.19
CA LYS A 62 -5.49 23.08 -5.24
C LYS A 62 -6.77 22.37 -4.77
N LEU A 63 -6.82 21.91 -3.52
CA LEU A 63 -7.97 21.19 -2.96
C LEU A 63 -9.10 22.13 -2.50
N GLY A 64 -8.78 23.39 -2.16
CA GLY A 64 -9.76 24.44 -1.88
C GLY A 64 -10.27 24.46 -0.42
N GLN A 65 -11.48 24.97 -0.24
CA GLN A 65 -12.02 25.41 1.07
C GLN A 65 -12.15 24.31 2.14
N ARG A 66 -12.21 23.03 1.75
CA ARG A 66 -12.29 21.89 2.67
C ARG A 66 -10.94 21.22 2.90
N SER A 67 -9.87 22.00 2.82
CA SER A 67 -8.52 21.51 3.10
C SER A 67 -7.72 22.50 3.93
N GLU A 68 -6.89 21.97 4.81
CA GLU A 68 -5.96 22.77 5.62
C GLU A 68 -4.63 22.04 5.80
N PHE A 69 -3.56 22.80 6.06
CA PHE A 69 -2.25 22.22 6.35
C PHE A 69 -2.03 22.10 7.86
N ILE A 70 -1.57 20.94 8.31
CA ILE A 70 -1.19 20.68 9.70
C ILE A 70 0.31 20.37 9.76
N HIS A 71 1.06 21.20 10.50
CA HIS A 71 2.45 20.91 10.78
C HIS A 71 2.56 19.78 11.82
N VAL A 72 3.18 18.67 11.41
CA VAL A 72 3.38 17.49 12.25
C VAL A 72 4.59 16.68 11.79
N ASP A 73 5.44 16.29 12.74
CA ASP A 73 6.44 15.24 12.58
C ASP A 73 5.91 13.97 13.23
N ILE A 74 5.86 12.87 12.48
CA ILE A 74 5.36 11.57 12.95
C ILE A 74 6.22 10.97 14.07
N ARG A 75 7.42 11.51 14.30
CA ARG A 75 8.30 11.12 15.41
C ARG A 75 7.94 11.79 16.73
N ASN A 76 7.12 12.84 16.69
CA ASN A 76 6.65 13.54 17.88
C ASN A 76 5.31 12.94 18.33
N SER A 77 5.37 12.00 19.27
CA SER A 77 4.19 11.28 19.75
C SER A 77 3.17 12.18 20.45
N SER A 78 3.60 13.17 21.22
CA SER A 78 2.70 14.14 21.88
C SER A 78 1.95 14.97 20.84
N ARG A 79 2.67 15.50 19.85
CA ARG A 79 2.06 16.26 18.75
C ARG A 79 1.10 15.41 17.93
N LEU A 80 1.44 14.14 17.68
CA LEU A 80 0.53 13.22 16.99
C LEU A 80 -0.79 13.03 17.75
N LYS A 81 -0.75 12.85 19.07
CA LYS A 81 -1.96 12.73 19.88
C LYS A 81 -2.82 13.98 19.78
N GLU A 82 -2.22 15.17 19.93
CA GLU A 82 -2.92 16.45 19.80
C GLU A 82 -3.63 16.60 18.45
N VAL A 83 -2.92 16.35 17.33
CA VAL A 83 -3.50 16.57 15.99
C VAL A 83 -4.54 15.51 15.60
N LEU A 84 -4.55 14.36 16.26
CA LEU A 84 -5.54 13.30 16.02
C LEU A 84 -6.84 13.51 16.81
N GLU A 85 -6.85 14.42 17.79
CA GLU A 85 -8.08 14.79 18.48
C GLU A 85 -9.11 15.39 17.50
N GLY A 86 -10.29 14.77 17.43
CA GLY A 86 -11.36 15.19 16.52
C GLY A 86 -11.15 14.80 15.05
N VAL A 87 -10.12 13.99 14.73
CA VAL A 87 -9.94 13.38 13.41
C VAL A 87 -10.70 12.05 13.34
N ASP A 88 -11.46 11.84 12.27
CA ASP A 88 -12.27 10.62 12.07
C ASP A 88 -11.46 9.44 11.51
N LEU A 89 -10.44 9.75 10.70
CA LEU A 89 -9.50 8.79 10.10
C LEU A 89 -8.13 9.46 9.87
N VAL A 90 -7.06 8.76 10.23
CA VAL A 90 -5.70 9.08 9.77
C VAL A 90 -5.26 8.11 8.68
N VAL A 91 -4.75 8.67 7.58
CA VAL A 91 -4.07 7.96 6.48
C VAL A 91 -2.57 8.22 6.62
N HIS A 92 -1.82 7.19 6.98
CA HIS A 92 -0.37 7.27 7.15
C HIS A 92 0.34 6.92 5.83
N ALA A 93 0.82 7.95 5.14
CA ALA A 93 1.61 7.86 3.91
C ALA A 93 3.02 8.46 4.05
N ALA A 94 3.51 8.59 5.29
CA ALA A 94 4.80 9.17 5.60
C ALA A 94 5.88 8.09 5.69
N GLY A 95 6.36 7.64 4.53
CA GLY A 95 7.41 6.65 4.40
C GLY A 95 8.85 7.22 4.37
N PRO A 96 9.85 6.35 4.13
CA PRO A 96 9.71 4.90 3.97
C PRO A 96 9.44 4.20 5.31
N PHE A 97 8.71 3.09 5.28
CA PHE A 97 8.33 2.30 6.46
C PHE A 97 9.42 1.29 6.87
N GLN A 98 10.31 0.95 5.94
CA GLN A 98 11.44 0.07 6.18
C GLN A 98 12.33 0.64 7.28
N ARG A 99 12.78 -0.26 8.16
CA ARG A 99 13.67 0.04 9.29
C ARG A 99 13.10 1.01 10.33
N ASP A 100 11.80 1.28 10.30
CA ASP A 100 11.16 1.95 11.42
C ASP A 100 10.90 0.94 12.54
N ASP A 101 11.37 1.25 13.74
CA ASP A 101 11.24 0.40 14.91
C ASP A 101 9.94 0.66 15.69
N LYS A 102 9.16 1.68 15.30
CA LYS A 102 7.97 2.09 16.04
C LYS A 102 6.78 2.29 15.11
N CYS A 103 5.61 1.84 15.56
CA CYS A 103 4.33 2.12 14.91
C CYS A 103 3.67 3.35 15.56
N THR A 104 4.41 4.46 15.71
CA THR A 104 4.01 5.61 16.53
C THR A 104 2.67 6.21 16.10
N VAL A 105 2.39 6.28 14.81
CA VAL A 105 1.11 6.80 14.29
C VAL A 105 -0.05 5.87 14.67
N LEU A 106 0.10 4.55 14.48
CA LEU A 106 -0.91 3.56 14.86
C LEU A 106 -1.17 3.58 16.37
N GLN A 107 -0.12 3.69 17.18
CA GLN A 107 -0.23 3.81 18.63
C GLN A 107 -0.95 5.09 19.06
N ALA A 108 -0.64 6.23 18.42
CA ALA A 108 -1.32 7.49 18.68
C ALA A 108 -2.80 7.41 18.27
N ALA A 109 -3.11 6.86 17.10
CA ALA A 109 -4.49 6.66 16.63
C ALA A 109 -5.28 5.72 17.56
N THR A 110 -4.64 4.65 18.04
CA THR A 110 -5.24 3.74 19.03
C THR A 110 -5.58 4.48 20.33
N PHE A 111 -4.66 5.32 20.82
CA PHE A 111 -4.83 6.12 22.03
C PHE A 111 -5.96 7.16 21.89
N THR A 112 -6.02 7.88 20.77
CA THR A 112 -7.04 8.92 20.52
C THR A 112 -8.36 8.37 20.02
N LYS A 113 -8.45 7.05 19.83
CA LYS A 113 -9.61 6.34 19.25
C LYS A 113 -9.94 6.81 17.83
N THR A 114 -8.91 7.15 17.06
CA THR A 114 -8.99 7.57 15.66
C THR A 114 -8.84 6.36 14.76
N ARG A 115 -9.70 6.20 13.74
CA ARG A 115 -9.53 5.13 12.74
C ARG A 115 -8.20 5.29 12.03
N TYR A 116 -7.59 4.19 11.60
CA TYR A 116 -6.26 4.19 11.03
C TYR A 116 -6.21 3.45 9.69
N THR A 117 -5.46 4.00 8.75
CA THR A 117 -4.96 3.23 7.61
C THR A 117 -3.55 3.66 7.24
N ASP A 118 -2.73 2.73 6.73
CA ASP A 118 -1.41 3.05 6.16
C ASP A 118 -1.19 2.39 4.81
N ILE A 119 -0.17 2.86 4.10
CA ILE A 119 0.27 2.33 2.81
C ILE A 119 1.58 1.54 2.96
N CYS A 120 1.80 0.93 4.12
CA CYS A 120 3.06 0.24 4.42
C CYS A 120 3.36 -0.86 3.40
N ASP A 121 4.60 -0.88 2.90
CA ASP A 121 5.16 -1.88 2.00
C ASP A 121 6.34 -2.67 2.63
N GLY A 122 6.56 -2.53 3.94
CA GLY A 122 7.59 -3.25 4.69
C GLY A 122 7.05 -4.46 5.46
N VAL A 123 7.69 -5.62 5.31
CA VAL A 123 7.29 -6.86 5.99
C VAL A 123 7.38 -6.71 7.52
N ASP A 124 8.52 -6.30 8.04
CA ASP A 124 8.74 -6.18 9.49
C ASP A 124 7.83 -5.14 10.14
N TYR A 125 7.62 -4.01 9.47
CA TYR A 125 6.72 -2.96 9.97
C TYR A 125 5.27 -3.45 10.00
N SER A 126 4.79 -4.08 8.93
CA SER A 126 3.38 -4.52 8.85
C SER A 126 3.05 -5.59 9.90
N TRP A 127 3.97 -6.53 10.18
CA TRP A 127 3.78 -7.52 11.25
C TRP A 127 3.91 -6.93 12.66
N ARG A 128 4.77 -5.91 12.85
CA ARG A 128 4.82 -5.14 14.09
C ARG A 128 3.53 -4.33 14.30
N ALA A 129 2.99 -3.74 13.25
CA ALA A 129 1.70 -3.07 13.30
C ALA A 129 0.58 -4.07 13.65
N LYS A 130 0.59 -5.27 13.03
CA LYS A 130 -0.36 -6.35 13.34
C LYS A 130 -0.30 -6.79 14.81
N SER A 131 0.84 -6.73 15.49
CA SER A 131 0.92 -7.08 16.93
C SER A 131 0.13 -6.13 17.84
N PHE A 132 -0.29 -4.96 17.37
CA PHE A 132 -1.19 -4.05 18.09
C PHE A 132 -2.68 -4.44 17.99
N HIS A 133 -3.00 -5.58 17.36
CA HIS A 133 -4.37 -6.03 17.11
C HIS A 133 -5.26 -5.97 18.35
N GLU A 134 -4.86 -6.61 19.46
CA GLU A 134 -5.67 -6.65 20.69
C GLU A 134 -5.84 -5.27 21.34
N GLN A 135 -4.81 -4.42 21.27
CA GLN A 135 -4.89 -3.06 21.81
C GLN A 135 -5.87 -2.19 21.01
N ALA A 136 -5.81 -2.26 19.67
CA ALA A 136 -6.74 -1.56 18.78
C ALA A 136 -8.18 -2.07 18.96
N LYS A 137 -8.36 -3.39 19.07
CA LYS A 137 -9.65 -4.04 19.31
C LYS A 137 -10.27 -3.61 20.64
N ALA A 138 -9.50 -3.66 21.74
CA ALA A 138 -9.93 -3.20 23.06
C ALA A 138 -10.28 -1.70 23.08
N SER A 139 -9.60 -0.90 22.27
CA SER A 139 -9.87 0.54 22.13
C SER A 139 -11.04 0.86 21.17
N GLY A 140 -11.60 -0.16 20.51
CA GLY A 140 -12.66 0.01 19.52
C GLY A 140 -12.19 0.65 18.21
N VAL A 141 -10.89 0.57 17.89
CA VAL A 141 -10.27 1.25 16.74
C VAL A 141 -10.13 0.30 15.56
N PRO A 142 -10.80 0.57 14.43
CA PRO A 142 -10.51 -0.06 13.14
C PRO A 142 -9.18 0.45 12.59
N ALA A 143 -8.25 -0.47 12.31
CA ALA A 143 -6.96 -0.18 11.71
C ALA A 143 -6.71 -1.11 10.51
N LEU A 144 -6.54 -0.53 9.32
CA LEU A 144 -6.22 -1.27 8.10
C LEU A 144 -4.80 -0.94 7.63
N ILE A 145 -3.90 -1.92 7.72
CA ILE A 145 -2.50 -1.77 7.33
C ILE A 145 -2.30 -2.21 5.87
N THR A 146 -1.19 -1.78 5.25
CA THR A 146 -0.78 -2.18 3.90
C THR A 146 -1.84 -1.90 2.82
N ALA A 147 -2.52 -0.77 2.92
CA ALA A 147 -3.69 -0.37 2.14
C ALA A 147 -3.33 0.53 0.94
N GLY A 148 -2.32 0.11 0.16
CA GLY A 148 -1.86 0.78 -1.05
C GLY A 148 -2.35 0.10 -2.33
N ILE A 149 -1.53 0.12 -3.38
CA ILE A 149 -1.78 -0.67 -4.61
C ILE A 149 -1.24 -2.10 -4.48
N SER A 150 0.04 -2.22 -4.15
CA SER A 150 0.80 -3.46 -3.95
C SER A 150 1.86 -3.20 -2.88
N PRO A 151 1.61 -3.57 -1.61
CA PRO A 151 0.44 -4.29 -1.11
C PRO A 151 -0.84 -3.43 -1.04
N GLY A 152 -2.01 -4.08 -1.00
CA GLY A 152 -3.31 -3.44 -0.85
C GLY A 152 -4.37 -3.98 -1.81
N VAL A 153 -4.52 -3.31 -2.95
CA VAL A 153 -5.43 -3.77 -4.02
C VAL A 153 -5.06 -5.19 -4.47
N SER A 154 -3.77 -5.49 -4.53
CA SER A 154 -3.24 -6.83 -4.81
C SER A 154 -3.77 -7.88 -3.82
N ASN A 155 -3.74 -7.60 -2.53
CA ASN A 155 -4.27 -8.47 -1.48
C ASN A 155 -5.77 -8.73 -1.66
N VAL A 156 -6.57 -7.69 -1.93
CA VAL A 156 -8.02 -7.83 -2.14
C VAL A 156 -8.32 -8.62 -3.43
N MET A 157 -7.55 -8.39 -4.49
CA MET A 157 -7.66 -9.17 -5.73
C MET A 157 -7.34 -10.66 -5.49
N ALA A 158 -6.24 -10.96 -4.79
CA ALA A 158 -5.90 -12.33 -4.43
C ALA A 158 -7.00 -13.00 -3.59
N ALA A 159 -7.54 -12.28 -2.60
CA ALA A 159 -8.62 -12.79 -1.76
C ALA A 159 -9.90 -13.10 -2.56
N GLU A 160 -10.23 -12.29 -3.56
CA GLU A 160 -11.37 -12.55 -4.45
C GLU A 160 -11.12 -13.70 -5.44
N LEU A 161 -9.89 -13.87 -5.95
CA LEU A 161 -9.52 -15.04 -6.76
C LEU A 161 -9.70 -16.33 -5.95
N VAL A 162 -9.16 -16.36 -4.71
CA VAL A 162 -9.28 -17.51 -3.80
C VAL A 162 -10.74 -17.78 -3.45
N ARG A 163 -11.52 -16.73 -3.14
CA ARG A 163 -12.95 -16.87 -2.81
C ARG A 163 -13.75 -17.43 -3.98
N THR A 164 -13.48 -16.97 -5.20
CA THR A 164 -14.14 -17.45 -6.42
C THR A 164 -13.74 -18.90 -6.70
N ALA A 165 -12.45 -19.22 -6.64
CA ALA A 165 -11.96 -20.58 -6.86
C ALA A 165 -12.61 -21.59 -5.91
N LYS A 166 -12.73 -21.27 -4.61
CA LYS A 166 -13.42 -22.12 -3.62
C LYS A 166 -14.93 -22.27 -3.87
N GLY A 167 -15.56 -21.34 -4.58
CA GLY A 167 -16.99 -21.38 -4.90
C GLY A 167 -17.33 -22.07 -6.22
N GLU A 168 -16.40 -22.06 -7.20
CA GLU A 168 -16.63 -22.53 -8.58
C GLU A 168 -15.83 -23.79 -8.95
N SER A 169 -14.75 -24.11 -8.22
CA SER A 169 -13.77 -25.12 -8.65
C SER A 169 -13.84 -26.38 -7.79
N GLY A 170 -13.73 -27.56 -8.42
CA GLY A 170 -13.51 -28.84 -7.73
C GLY A 170 -12.07 -29.07 -7.25
N GLY A 171 -11.22 -28.02 -7.24
CA GLY A 171 -9.81 -28.08 -6.84
C GLY A 171 -9.48 -26.98 -5.83
N GLU A 172 -8.61 -27.30 -4.87
CA GLU A 172 -8.22 -26.39 -3.80
C GLU A 172 -7.18 -25.37 -4.29
N PRO A 173 -7.26 -24.09 -3.89
CA PRO A 173 -6.23 -23.10 -4.16
C PRO A 173 -4.85 -23.51 -3.59
N GLU A 174 -3.82 -23.60 -4.44
CA GLU A 174 -2.49 -24.07 -4.02
C GLU A 174 -1.39 -23.01 -4.16
N THR A 175 -1.27 -22.41 -5.35
CA THR A 175 -0.16 -21.51 -5.65
C THR A 175 -0.65 -20.13 -6.04
N LEU A 176 -0.22 -19.11 -5.29
CA LEU A 176 -0.48 -17.71 -5.58
C LEU A 176 0.81 -16.98 -5.95
N ARG A 177 0.81 -16.35 -7.13
CA ARG A 177 1.97 -15.64 -7.66
C ARG A 177 1.61 -14.19 -7.90
N PHE A 178 2.37 -13.29 -7.29
CA PHE A 178 2.25 -11.87 -7.54
C PHE A 178 3.36 -11.42 -8.50
N PHE A 179 2.98 -10.73 -9.56
CA PHE A 179 3.91 -10.12 -10.50
C PHE A 179 3.63 -8.62 -10.58
N TYR A 180 4.69 -7.83 -10.44
CA TYR A 180 4.63 -6.37 -10.42
C TYR A 180 5.54 -5.76 -11.45
N TYR A 181 5.08 -4.66 -12.03
CA TYR A 181 5.81 -3.89 -12.99
C TYR A 181 5.60 -2.39 -12.79
N ILE A 182 6.69 -1.62 -12.85
CA ILE A 182 6.66 -0.16 -12.85
C ILE A 182 7.58 0.37 -13.97
N ALA A 183 7.10 1.34 -14.74
CA ALA A 183 7.96 2.13 -15.63
C ALA A 183 8.58 3.30 -14.86
N GLY A 184 9.90 3.43 -14.93
CA GLY A 184 10.65 4.43 -14.18
C GLY A 184 10.44 4.25 -12.67
N THR A 185 10.25 5.36 -11.95
CA THR A 185 9.74 5.33 -10.57
C THR A 185 8.21 5.37 -10.49
N GLY A 186 7.51 5.31 -11.62
CA GLY A 186 6.07 5.51 -11.68
C GLY A 186 5.64 6.94 -11.29
N GLY A 187 6.55 7.92 -11.37
CA GLY A 187 6.28 9.27 -10.90
C GLY A 187 6.13 9.38 -9.39
N ALA A 188 6.43 8.35 -8.62
CA ALA A 188 6.47 8.41 -7.16
C ALA A 188 7.77 9.05 -6.64
N GLY A 189 8.78 9.20 -7.51
CA GLY A 189 10.01 9.92 -7.23
C GLY A 189 11.06 9.09 -6.49
N PRO A 190 12.06 9.74 -5.86
CA PRO A 190 13.26 9.08 -5.38
C PRO A 190 12.99 8.14 -4.19
N THR A 191 11.87 8.33 -3.48
CA THR A 191 11.46 7.43 -2.40
C THR A 191 11.22 6.01 -2.91
N THR A 192 10.69 5.81 -4.13
CA THR A 192 10.52 4.47 -4.70
C THR A 192 11.85 3.77 -4.89
N LEU A 193 12.84 4.45 -5.48
CA LEU A 193 14.18 3.88 -5.62
C LEU A 193 14.81 3.58 -4.25
N GLY A 194 14.69 4.51 -3.29
CA GLY A 194 15.20 4.31 -1.94
C GLY A 194 14.58 3.08 -1.27
N THR A 195 13.27 2.90 -1.39
CA THR A 195 12.59 1.71 -0.88
C THR A 195 13.05 0.44 -1.61
N SER A 196 13.17 0.45 -2.94
CA SER A 196 13.63 -0.72 -3.69
C SER A 196 15.04 -1.15 -3.27
N LEU A 197 15.95 -0.19 -3.04
CA LEU A 197 17.31 -0.46 -2.55
C LEU A 197 17.29 -1.02 -1.11
N LEU A 198 16.43 -0.52 -0.22
CA LEU A 198 16.25 -1.08 1.12
C LEU A 198 15.79 -2.54 1.08
N LEU A 199 14.87 -2.87 0.16
CA LEU A 199 14.38 -4.23 -0.05
C LEU A 199 15.46 -5.15 -0.64
N LEU A 200 16.39 -4.65 -1.46
CA LEU A 200 17.54 -5.43 -1.93
C LEU A 200 18.46 -5.89 -0.79
N GLY A 201 18.44 -5.20 0.35
CA GLY A 201 19.19 -5.62 1.53
C GLY A 201 18.54 -6.79 2.28
N GLU A 202 17.31 -7.19 1.94
CA GLU A 202 16.54 -8.20 2.66
C GLU A 202 16.58 -9.57 1.98
N ASP A 203 16.52 -10.64 2.77
CA ASP A 203 16.18 -11.95 2.23
C ASP A 203 14.73 -11.91 1.72
N VAL A 204 14.48 -12.50 0.56
CA VAL A 204 13.11 -12.67 0.06
C VAL A 204 12.48 -13.84 0.80
N ILE A 205 11.39 -13.55 1.51
CA ILE A 205 10.57 -14.59 2.12
C ILE A 205 9.53 -15.05 1.10
N ALA A 206 9.53 -16.35 0.81
CA ALA A 206 8.51 -17.01 0.02
C ALA A 206 8.02 -18.26 0.77
N TYR A 207 6.91 -18.82 0.32
CA TYR A 207 6.38 -20.08 0.83
C TYR A 207 6.30 -21.08 -0.32
N ASP A 208 6.78 -22.30 -0.08
CA ASP A 208 6.64 -23.44 -0.98
C ASP A 208 6.11 -24.63 -0.19
N LYS A 209 4.95 -25.16 -0.62
CA LYS A 209 4.29 -26.32 0.00
C LYS A 209 4.14 -26.18 1.52
N GLY A 210 3.81 -24.97 1.98
CA GLY A 210 3.60 -24.63 3.39
C GLY A 210 4.87 -24.31 4.18
N SER A 211 6.05 -24.46 3.58
CA SER A 211 7.33 -24.16 4.24
C SER A 211 7.82 -22.77 3.86
N GLU A 212 8.26 -22.01 4.86
CA GLU A 212 8.95 -20.72 4.63
C GLU A 212 10.33 -20.97 4.04
N ILE A 213 10.63 -20.32 2.93
CA ILE A 213 11.94 -20.36 2.26
C ILE A 213 12.51 -18.95 2.15
N LYS A 214 13.84 -18.86 2.29
CA LYS A 214 14.60 -17.63 2.11
C LYS A 214 15.34 -17.68 0.79
N LEU A 215 15.11 -16.66 -0.04
CA LEU A 215 15.68 -16.55 -1.37
C LEU A 215 16.47 -15.24 -1.50
N LYS A 216 17.37 -15.20 -2.48
CA LYS A 216 18.15 -14.00 -2.76
C LYS A 216 17.29 -12.93 -3.44
N PRO A 217 17.32 -11.67 -2.98
CA PRO A 217 16.62 -10.59 -3.66
C PRO A 217 17.15 -10.39 -5.08
N TYR A 218 16.25 -9.95 -5.96
CA TYR A 218 16.54 -9.66 -7.35
C TYR A 218 17.12 -10.84 -8.15
N SER A 219 16.75 -12.07 -7.78
CA SER A 219 17.14 -13.31 -8.46
C SER A 219 15.94 -13.97 -9.15
N GLY A 220 16.18 -15.06 -9.89
CA GLY A 220 15.12 -15.90 -10.43
C GLY A 220 14.27 -15.24 -11.53
N ALA A 221 14.90 -14.48 -12.42
CA ALA A 221 14.23 -13.73 -13.48
C ALA A 221 13.17 -14.55 -14.24
N ARG A 222 12.01 -13.94 -14.49
CA ARG A 222 10.92 -14.50 -15.29
C ARG A 222 10.41 -13.45 -16.27
N ASN A 223 10.06 -13.86 -17.47
CA ASN A 223 9.43 -12.98 -18.46
C ASN A 223 7.91 -13.19 -18.41
N ILE A 224 7.18 -12.20 -17.91
CA ILE A 224 5.74 -12.28 -17.62
C ILE A 224 4.98 -11.31 -18.50
N ASP A 225 3.88 -11.78 -19.09
CA ASP A 225 2.96 -10.93 -19.84
C ASP A 225 1.92 -10.27 -18.92
N PHE A 226 1.93 -8.94 -18.87
CA PHE A 226 0.97 -8.12 -18.14
C PHE A 226 -0.27 -7.77 -18.97
N GLY A 227 -0.40 -8.36 -20.15
CA GLY A 227 -1.50 -8.15 -21.08
C GLY A 227 -1.35 -6.89 -21.93
N LYS A 228 -2.36 -6.66 -22.76
CA LYS A 228 -2.40 -5.56 -23.73
C LYS A 228 -2.12 -4.19 -23.08
N GLY A 229 -1.22 -3.43 -23.68
CA GLY A 229 -0.81 -2.09 -23.24
C GLY A 229 0.48 -2.05 -22.41
N ILE A 230 0.87 -3.17 -21.79
CA ILE A 230 2.13 -3.30 -21.04
C ILE A 230 3.05 -4.34 -21.71
N GLY A 231 2.49 -5.50 -22.06
CA GLY A 231 3.19 -6.61 -22.69
C GLY A 231 4.13 -7.35 -21.74
N LYS A 232 5.09 -8.05 -22.33
CA LYS A 232 6.06 -8.90 -21.64
C LYS A 232 7.14 -8.11 -20.93
N LYS A 233 7.40 -8.42 -19.67
CA LYS A 233 8.40 -7.77 -18.81
C LYS A 233 9.18 -8.80 -17.97
N TYR A 234 10.46 -8.53 -17.79
CA TYR A 234 11.29 -9.28 -16.85
C TYR A 234 11.01 -8.85 -15.42
N VAL A 235 10.75 -9.81 -14.55
CA VAL A 235 10.49 -9.63 -13.11
C VAL A 235 11.37 -10.55 -12.28
N TYR A 236 11.69 -10.12 -11.07
CA TYR A 236 12.70 -10.72 -10.18
C TYR A 236 12.15 -10.83 -8.76
N LEU A 237 12.63 -11.80 -7.97
CA LEU A 237 12.18 -12.01 -6.60
C LEU A 237 12.38 -10.75 -5.72
N MET A 238 11.34 -10.38 -4.97
CA MET A 238 11.36 -9.23 -4.06
C MET A 238 10.59 -9.54 -2.78
N ASN A 239 11.07 -9.04 -1.64
CA ASN A 239 10.45 -9.27 -0.34
C ASN A 239 9.24 -8.34 -0.15
N LEU A 240 8.01 -8.84 -0.24
CA LEU A 240 6.79 -8.03 -0.15
C LEU A 240 5.83 -8.54 0.96
N PRO A 241 5.12 -7.63 1.68
CA PRO A 241 4.30 -8.00 2.84
C PRO A 241 3.20 -9.02 2.55
N GLU A 242 2.58 -8.90 1.38
CA GLU A 242 1.43 -9.70 0.98
C GLU A 242 1.76 -11.19 0.80
N VAL A 243 3.03 -11.55 0.58
CA VAL A 243 3.43 -12.95 0.48
C VAL A 243 3.16 -13.67 1.80
N LYS A 244 3.62 -13.09 2.90
CA LYS A 244 3.45 -13.65 4.24
C LYS A 244 2.02 -13.48 4.75
N SER A 245 1.39 -12.35 4.47
CA SER A 245 0.02 -12.10 4.95
C SER A 245 -0.99 -13.00 4.21
N THR A 246 -0.92 -13.15 2.89
CA THR A 246 -1.84 -14.04 2.16
C THR A 246 -1.58 -15.51 2.42
N HIS A 247 -0.33 -15.96 2.58
CA HIS A 247 -0.04 -17.32 3.06
C HIS A 247 -0.79 -17.61 4.37
N LYS A 248 -0.63 -16.74 5.37
CA LYS A 248 -1.23 -16.94 6.70
C LYS A 248 -2.74 -16.76 6.74
N ASN A 249 -3.27 -15.76 6.03
CA ASN A 249 -4.67 -15.34 6.14
C ASN A 249 -5.59 -16.02 5.13
N LEU A 250 -5.06 -16.42 3.95
CA LEU A 250 -5.83 -17.15 2.93
C LEU A 250 -5.56 -18.66 2.94
N GLY A 251 -4.53 -19.10 3.66
CA GLY A 251 -4.19 -20.51 3.83
C GLY A 251 -3.54 -21.15 2.61
N LEU A 252 -2.83 -20.36 1.79
CA LEU A 252 -2.23 -20.87 0.55
C LEU A 252 -0.84 -21.48 0.80
N PRO A 253 -0.58 -22.73 0.37
CA PRO A 253 0.69 -23.39 0.67
C PRO A 253 1.89 -22.78 -0.07
N THR A 254 1.71 -22.31 -1.31
CA THR A 254 2.79 -21.72 -2.09
C THR A 254 2.48 -20.28 -2.46
N VAL A 255 3.34 -19.33 -2.03
CA VAL A 255 3.17 -17.90 -2.29
C VAL A 255 4.52 -17.23 -2.54
N HIS A 256 4.63 -16.44 -3.62
CA HIS A 256 5.80 -15.61 -3.89
C HIS A 256 5.45 -14.37 -4.72
N ALA A 257 6.33 -13.37 -4.67
CA ALA A 257 6.18 -12.13 -5.42
C ALA A 257 7.44 -11.79 -6.22
N LEU A 258 7.23 -11.26 -7.43
CA LEU A 258 8.28 -10.78 -8.30
C LEU A 258 7.98 -9.36 -8.77
N PHE A 259 9.04 -8.58 -8.94
CA PHE A 259 9.00 -7.18 -9.33
C PHE A 259 9.96 -6.91 -10.49
N GLY A 260 9.54 -6.11 -11.45
CA GLY A 260 10.35 -5.65 -12.57
C GLY A 260 10.16 -4.17 -12.83
N SER A 261 11.17 -3.55 -13.46
CA SER A 261 11.11 -2.15 -13.83
C SER A 261 11.59 -1.89 -15.25
N ASP A 262 11.08 -0.82 -15.86
CA ASP A 262 11.68 -0.21 -17.05
C ASP A 262 12.44 1.08 -16.66
N PRO A 263 13.48 1.47 -17.41
CA PRO A 263 14.05 0.74 -18.55
C PRO A 263 14.78 -0.53 -18.09
N PHE A 264 14.88 -1.54 -18.96
CA PHE A 264 15.47 -2.85 -18.63
C PHE A 264 16.85 -2.76 -17.94
N ILE A 265 17.67 -1.77 -18.31
CA ILE A 265 19.00 -1.53 -17.70
C ILE A 265 18.94 -1.25 -16.19
N TRP A 266 17.78 -0.81 -15.65
CA TRP A 266 17.61 -0.63 -14.21
C TRP A 266 17.61 -1.99 -13.51
N ASN A 267 17.00 -3.00 -14.14
CA ASN A 267 17.00 -4.34 -13.57
C ASN A 267 18.42 -4.90 -13.47
N TRP A 268 19.27 -4.65 -14.48
CA TRP A 268 20.68 -5.00 -14.40
C TRP A 268 21.43 -4.28 -13.27
N GLY A 269 21.14 -2.98 -13.07
CA GLY A 269 21.71 -2.22 -11.95
C GLY A 269 21.28 -2.75 -10.58
N MET A 270 20.00 -3.06 -10.42
CA MET A 270 19.45 -3.64 -9.19
C MET A 270 20.00 -5.04 -8.92
N GLU A 271 20.14 -5.87 -9.94
CA GLU A 271 20.81 -7.17 -9.85
C GLU A 271 22.28 -7.02 -9.42
N THR A 272 22.99 -6.05 -10.00
CA THR A 272 24.37 -5.74 -9.63
C THR A 272 24.46 -5.32 -8.16
N PHE A 273 23.59 -4.42 -7.71
CA PHE A 273 23.55 -4.00 -6.31
C PHE A 273 23.25 -5.16 -5.35
N ALA A 274 22.28 -6.01 -5.68
CA ALA A 274 21.95 -7.19 -4.88
C ALA A 274 23.08 -8.24 -4.80
N ASN A 275 23.99 -8.26 -5.79
CA ASN A 275 25.09 -9.20 -5.85
C ASN A 275 26.39 -8.68 -5.23
N PHE A 276 26.67 -7.38 -5.35
CA PHE A 276 28.00 -6.83 -5.07
C PHE A 276 28.03 -5.77 -3.97
N LEU A 277 26.89 -5.17 -3.59
CA LEU A 277 26.87 -4.22 -2.47
C LEU A 277 26.64 -4.96 -1.14
N PRO A 278 27.34 -4.57 -0.06
CA PRO A 278 27.09 -5.12 1.27
C PRO A 278 25.64 -4.91 1.71
N SER A 279 25.01 -5.94 2.27
CA SER A 279 23.62 -5.87 2.74
C SER A 279 23.42 -4.77 3.79
N ASP A 280 24.40 -4.55 4.67
CA ASP A 280 24.35 -3.47 5.67
C ASP A 280 24.26 -2.07 5.04
N LEU A 281 24.92 -1.86 3.90
CA LEU A 281 24.85 -0.61 3.15
C LEU A 281 23.45 -0.41 2.56
N LEU A 282 22.89 -1.45 1.94
CA LEU A 282 21.55 -1.42 1.36
C LEU A 282 20.47 -1.23 2.43
N ARG A 283 20.70 -1.76 3.64
CA ARG A 283 19.79 -1.64 4.79
C ARG A 283 19.85 -0.27 5.47
N ASP A 284 20.86 0.55 5.22
CA ASP A 284 20.97 1.87 5.84
C ASP A 284 20.04 2.89 5.15
N LYS A 285 19.00 3.30 5.87
CA LYS A 285 18.00 4.26 5.41
C LYS A 285 18.59 5.62 5.02
N ASN A 286 19.60 6.11 5.74
CA ASN A 286 20.21 7.40 5.45
C ASN A 286 21.06 7.33 4.19
N VAL A 287 21.86 6.27 4.02
CA VAL A 287 22.67 6.07 2.83
C VAL A 287 21.79 5.94 1.60
N THR A 288 20.82 5.03 1.67
CA THR A 288 19.96 4.69 0.53
C THR A 288 19.09 5.88 0.10
N LEU A 289 18.52 6.64 1.04
CA LEU A 289 17.74 7.83 0.71
C LEU A 289 18.61 8.96 0.15
N LYS A 290 19.79 9.22 0.73
CA LYS A 290 20.71 10.24 0.19
C LYS A 290 21.18 9.88 -1.22
N PHE A 291 21.46 8.60 -1.47
CA PHE A 291 21.79 8.13 -2.81
C PHE A 291 20.64 8.40 -3.79
N ALA A 292 19.41 8.00 -3.42
CA ALA A 292 18.24 8.24 -4.25
C ALA A 292 17.97 9.74 -4.51
N GLU A 293 18.18 10.59 -3.51
CA GLU A 293 18.10 12.05 -3.67
C GLU A 293 19.17 12.59 -4.62
N CYS A 294 20.40 12.08 -4.53
CA CYS A 294 21.50 12.48 -5.41
C CYS A 294 21.23 12.15 -6.88
N VAL A 295 20.59 11.01 -7.16
CA VAL A 295 20.27 10.58 -8.53
C VAL A 295 18.90 11.03 -9.02
N ASP A 296 18.10 11.72 -8.19
CA ASP A 296 16.74 12.18 -8.53
C ASP A 296 16.66 12.97 -9.85
N PRO A 297 17.56 13.93 -10.16
CA PRO A 297 17.49 14.65 -11.43
C PRO A 297 17.60 13.73 -12.65
N PHE A 298 18.45 12.71 -12.58
CA PHE A 298 18.63 11.73 -13.65
C PHE A 298 17.40 10.80 -13.76
N ILE A 299 16.89 10.33 -12.61
CA ILE A 299 15.66 9.54 -12.56
C ILE A 299 14.50 10.28 -13.24
N ARG A 300 14.34 11.57 -12.98
CA ARG A 300 13.26 12.38 -13.58
C ARG A 300 13.34 12.44 -15.10
N VAL A 301 14.55 12.53 -15.65
CA VAL A 301 14.75 12.50 -17.11
C VAL A 301 14.29 11.17 -17.67
N ILE A 302 14.68 10.06 -17.02
CA ILE A 302 14.32 8.71 -17.44
C ILE A 302 12.81 8.48 -17.32
N ASP A 303 12.19 8.87 -16.20
CA ASP A 303 10.74 8.81 -15.99
C ASP A 303 9.98 9.54 -17.11
N GLY A 304 10.48 10.68 -17.57
CA GLY A 304 9.92 11.43 -18.70
C GLY A 304 9.99 10.68 -20.05
N ILE A 305 10.92 9.73 -20.19
CA ILE A 305 11.13 8.93 -21.41
C ILE A 305 10.32 7.62 -21.35
N VAL A 306 10.44 6.88 -20.25
CA VAL A 306 9.82 5.54 -20.13
C VAL A 306 8.36 5.61 -19.64
N GLY A 307 7.95 6.75 -19.12
CA GLY A 307 6.64 6.99 -18.54
C GLY A 307 6.52 6.49 -17.10
N GLU A 308 5.31 6.56 -16.56
CA GLU A 308 5.03 6.34 -15.13
C GLU A 308 4.06 5.17 -14.90
N ARG A 309 4.01 4.21 -15.84
CA ARG A 309 3.05 3.11 -15.83
C ARG A 309 3.26 2.17 -14.64
N VAL A 310 2.19 1.58 -14.14
CA VAL A 310 2.21 0.46 -13.20
C VAL A 310 1.32 -0.66 -13.72
N ALA A 311 1.74 -1.89 -13.50
CA ALA A 311 0.91 -3.06 -13.71
C ALA A 311 1.14 -4.11 -12.63
N MET A 312 0.09 -4.87 -12.34
CA MET A 312 0.19 -6.07 -11.54
C MET A 312 -0.62 -7.20 -12.16
N ARG A 313 -0.08 -8.40 -12.04
CA ARG A 313 -0.71 -9.66 -12.42
C ARG A 313 -0.69 -10.60 -11.22
N ILE A 314 -1.82 -11.23 -10.95
CA ILE A 314 -1.97 -12.15 -9.83
C ILE A 314 -2.50 -13.45 -10.39
N ASP A 315 -1.69 -14.50 -10.34
CA ASP A 315 -2.06 -15.82 -10.81
C ASP A 315 -2.34 -16.72 -9.62
N LEU A 316 -3.52 -17.34 -9.63
CA LEU A 316 -3.92 -18.38 -8.68
C LEU A 316 -4.07 -19.70 -9.44
N GLU A 317 -3.27 -20.68 -9.05
CA GLU A 317 -3.31 -22.07 -9.53
C GLU A 317 -3.93 -22.97 -8.46
N SER A 318 -4.89 -23.79 -8.87
CA SER A 318 -5.58 -24.78 -8.04
C SER A 318 -5.05 -26.19 -8.29
N SER A 319 -5.29 -27.11 -7.35
CA SER A 319 -4.83 -28.52 -7.38
C SER A 319 -5.29 -29.33 -8.61
N ASN A 320 -6.33 -28.86 -9.31
CA ASN A 320 -6.83 -29.44 -10.56
C ASN A 320 -6.10 -28.90 -11.82
N GLY A 321 -5.04 -28.10 -11.66
CA GLY A 321 -4.28 -27.48 -12.74
C GLY A 321 -4.95 -26.24 -13.35
N HIS A 322 -6.13 -25.83 -12.86
CA HIS A 322 -6.79 -24.63 -13.34
C HIS A 322 -6.07 -23.37 -12.81
N THR A 323 -5.75 -22.45 -13.71
CA THR A 323 -5.14 -21.16 -13.34
C THR A 323 -6.08 -20.01 -13.68
N THR A 324 -6.36 -19.18 -12.68
CA THR A 324 -7.11 -17.93 -12.81
C THR A 324 -6.18 -16.74 -12.59
N THR A 325 -6.42 -15.67 -13.34
CA THR A 325 -5.57 -14.48 -13.31
C THR A 325 -6.40 -13.21 -13.09
N GLY A 326 -5.88 -12.34 -12.22
CA GLY A 326 -6.24 -10.94 -12.11
C GLY A 326 -5.19 -10.05 -12.77
N LEU A 327 -5.63 -9.02 -13.50
CA LEU A 327 -4.77 -7.99 -14.09
C LEU A 327 -5.23 -6.60 -13.66
N PHE A 328 -4.28 -5.74 -13.41
CA PHE A 328 -4.50 -4.31 -13.14
C PHE A 328 -3.37 -3.53 -13.81
N ALA A 329 -3.69 -2.49 -14.56
CA ALA A 329 -2.71 -1.59 -15.14
C ALA A 329 -3.20 -0.13 -15.15
N HIS A 330 -2.29 0.80 -14.90
CA HIS A 330 -2.55 2.24 -14.93
C HIS A 330 -1.37 2.98 -15.57
N ASN A 331 -1.64 4.07 -16.28
CA ASN A 331 -0.58 4.85 -16.97
C ASN A 331 0.28 5.70 -16.03
N ASN A 332 -0.13 5.86 -14.78
CA ASN A 332 0.50 6.71 -13.77
C ASN A 332 0.40 6.06 -12.38
N LEU A 333 1.51 5.55 -11.84
CA LEU A 333 1.53 4.89 -10.53
C LEU A 333 1.09 5.84 -9.42
N SER A 334 1.59 7.08 -9.39
CA SER A 334 1.26 8.02 -8.30
C SER A 334 -0.25 8.26 -8.19
N VAL A 335 -0.94 8.48 -9.31
CA VAL A 335 -2.40 8.61 -9.37
C VAL A 335 -3.08 7.31 -8.94
N SER A 336 -2.61 6.17 -9.44
CA SER A 336 -3.16 4.86 -9.12
C SER A 336 -3.08 4.53 -7.63
N VAL A 337 -1.94 4.79 -6.99
CA VAL A 337 -1.74 4.61 -5.54
C VAL A 337 -2.65 5.56 -4.77
N GLY A 338 -2.82 6.80 -5.24
CA GLY A 338 -3.74 7.76 -4.63
C GLY A 338 -5.17 7.25 -4.57
N TYR A 339 -5.70 6.73 -5.69
CA TYR A 339 -7.04 6.14 -5.73
C TYR A 339 -7.16 4.85 -4.92
N ALA A 340 -6.13 4.01 -4.91
CA ALA A 340 -6.10 2.81 -4.08
C ALA A 340 -6.20 3.16 -2.59
N ALA A 341 -5.31 4.02 -2.09
CA ALA A 341 -5.30 4.45 -0.68
C ALA A 341 -6.60 5.19 -0.31
N ALA A 342 -7.14 6.02 -1.21
CA ALA A 342 -8.43 6.69 -1.00
C ALA A 342 -9.59 5.68 -0.92
N ALA A 343 -9.60 4.63 -1.75
CA ALA A 343 -10.64 3.60 -1.71
C ALA A 343 -10.65 2.85 -0.37
N PHE A 344 -9.48 2.50 0.15
CA PHE A 344 -9.34 1.89 1.47
C PHE A 344 -9.74 2.84 2.60
N ALA A 345 -9.29 4.09 2.56
CA ALA A 345 -9.68 5.11 3.53
C ALA A 345 -11.20 5.29 3.59
N LEU A 346 -11.88 5.31 2.43
CA LEU A 346 -13.33 5.39 2.36
C LEU A 346 -14.01 4.14 2.93
N ALA A 347 -13.50 2.93 2.63
CA ALA A 347 -14.04 1.69 3.21
C ALA A 347 -13.94 1.68 4.74
N VAL A 348 -12.83 2.16 5.31
CA VAL A 348 -12.66 2.29 6.77
C VAL A 348 -13.65 3.32 7.35
N LEU A 349 -13.81 4.48 6.69
CA LEU A 349 -14.77 5.51 7.12
C LEU A 349 -16.22 5.06 7.04
N GLU A 350 -16.56 4.25 6.05
CA GLU A 350 -17.89 3.69 5.81
C GLU A 350 -18.20 2.48 6.70
N GLY A 351 -17.25 2.07 7.54
CA GLY A 351 -17.46 1.00 8.53
C GLY A 351 -17.23 -0.42 8.01
N SER A 352 -16.55 -0.58 6.87
CA SER A 352 -16.23 -1.89 6.29
C SER A 352 -15.09 -2.63 7.00
N THR A 353 -14.47 -2.01 8.02
CA THR A 353 -13.35 -2.56 8.81
C THR A 353 -13.78 -2.68 10.27
N LYS A 354 -13.61 -3.87 10.85
CA LYS A 354 -13.92 -4.12 12.27
C LYS A 354 -12.81 -3.56 13.17
N PRO A 355 -13.09 -3.28 14.46
CA PRO A 355 -12.05 -2.96 15.43
C PRO A 355 -10.94 -4.01 15.48
N GLY A 356 -9.69 -3.55 15.60
CA GLY A 356 -8.49 -4.38 15.49
C GLY A 356 -7.58 -3.92 14.34
N VAL A 357 -6.40 -4.55 14.25
CA VAL A 357 -5.45 -4.34 13.14
C VAL A 357 -5.60 -5.47 12.12
N TRP A 358 -5.81 -5.11 10.86
CA TRP A 358 -6.15 -6.04 9.78
C TRP A 358 -5.36 -5.78 8.51
N PHE A 359 -4.99 -6.86 7.80
CA PHE A 359 -4.55 -6.83 6.42
C PHE A 359 -5.77 -6.78 5.47
N PRO A 360 -5.60 -6.28 4.23
CA PRO A 360 -6.73 -6.08 3.31
C PRO A 360 -7.45 -7.35 2.86
N GLU A 361 -6.75 -8.49 2.82
CA GLU A 361 -7.32 -9.79 2.44
C GLU A 361 -8.18 -10.44 3.53
N GLU A 362 -8.06 -9.99 4.78
CA GLU A 362 -8.85 -10.49 5.91
C GLU A 362 -10.30 -9.98 5.79
N PRO A 363 -11.34 -10.84 5.95
CA PRO A 363 -12.75 -10.42 5.88
C PRO A 363 -13.14 -9.35 6.91
N GLU A 364 -12.48 -9.32 8.06
CA GLU A 364 -12.65 -8.30 9.09
C GLU A 364 -11.93 -6.99 8.75
N GLY A 365 -10.90 -7.06 7.92
CA GLY A 365 -10.19 -5.89 7.39
C GLY A 365 -11.04 -5.17 6.36
N ILE A 366 -11.49 -5.89 5.33
CA ILE A 366 -12.47 -5.41 4.35
C ILE A 366 -13.56 -6.46 4.19
N ALA A 367 -14.78 -6.11 4.62
CA ALA A 367 -15.97 -6.92 4.44
C ALA A 367 -16.16 -7.35 2.97
N ILE A 368 -16.56 -8.60 2.75
CA ILE A 368 -16.62 -9.23 1.42
C ILE A 368 -17.52 -8.44 0.46
N ASP A 369 -18.67 -7.96 0.94
CA ASP A 369 -19.63 -7.15 0.19
C ASP A 369 -19.08 -5.76 -0.19
N ALA A 370 -18.15 -5.21 0.60
CA ALA A 370 -17.49 -3.94 0.33
C ALA A 370 -16.37 -4.04 -0.73
N ARG A 371 -15.79 -5.24 -0.95
CA ARG A 371 -14.63 -5.43 -1.85
C ARG A 371 -14.90 -5.00 -3.28
N LYS A 372 -16.09 -5.27 -3.81
CA LYS A 372 -16.47 -4.86 -5.17
C LYS A 372 -16.46 -3.34 -5.34
N LEU A 373 -17.03 -2.61 -4.38
CA LEU A 373 -17.04 -1.15 -4.39
C LEU A 373 -15.63 -0.59 -4.21
N LEU A 374 -14.85 -1.18 -3.32
CA LEU A 374 -13.44 -0.82 -3.09
C LEU A 374 -12.62 -0.97 -4.37
N LEU A 375 -12.65 -2.13 -5.02
CA LEU A 375 -11.91 -2.37 -6.26
C LEU A 375 -12.37 -1.42 -7.37
N ARG A 376 -13.67 -1.11 -7.47
CA ARG A 376 -14.19 -0.10 -8.41
C ARG A 376 -13.62 1.31 -8.17
N ARG A 377 -13.47 1.71 -6.91
CA ARG A 377 -12.87 3.02 -6.55
C ARG A 377 -11.36 3.02 -6.79
N ALA A 378 -10.68 1.95 -6.41
CA ALA A 378 -9.23 1.79 -6.57
C ALA A 378 -8.80 1.69 -8.05
N SER A 379 -9.66 1.14 -8.90
CA SER A 379 -9.43 1.01 -10.35
C SER A 379 -9.84 2.25 -11.17
N ARG A 380 -10.05 3.41 -10.53
CA ARG A 380 -10.34 4.65 -11.26
C ARG A 380 -9.15 5.00 -12.17
N GLY A 381 -9.41 5.16 -13.47
CA GLY A 381 -8.39 5.54 -14.46
C GLY A 381 -7.51 4.40 -14.98
N VAL A 382 -7.77 3.15 -14.57
CA VAL A 382 -7.02 1.99 -15.06
C VAL A 382 -7.19 1.81 -16.57
N THR A 383 -6.12 1.41 -17.23
CA THR A 383 -6.15 1.02 -18.65
C THR A 383 -6.55 -0.42 -18.85
N ASN A 384 -6.35 -1.27 -17.82
CA ASN A 384 -6.77 -2.66 -17.82
C ASN A 384 -7.12 -3.08 -16.39
N PHE A 385 -8.31 -3.64 -16.19
CA PHE A 385 -8.70 -4.28 -14.95
C PHE A 385 -9.57 -5.48 -15.26
N THR A 386 -9.08 -6.68 -14.96
CA THR A 386 -9.80 -7.93 -15.19
C THR A 386 -9.57 -8.87 -14.03
N MET A 387 -10.60 -9.63 -13.66
CA MET A 387 -10.54 -10.67 -12.63
C MET A 387 -11.02 -12.00 -13.22
N ASN A 388 -10.54 -13.12 -12.68
CA ASN A 388 -11.01 -14.47 -12.97
C ASN A 388 -10.90 -14.87 -14.47
N LYS A 389 -9.83 -14.48 -15.16
CA LYS A 389 -9.57 -14.95 -16.54
C LYS A 389 -8.66 -16.19 -16.52
N ASN A 390 -8.91 -17.15 -17.42
CA ASN A 390 -7.94 -18.23 -17.64
C ASN A 390 -6.67 -17.66 -18.26
N SER A 391 -5.51 -18.06 -17.75
CA SER A 391 -4.21 -17.48 -18.15
C SER A 391 -3.95 -17.54 -19.66
N GLY A 392 -4.40 -18.60 -20.33
CA GLY A 392 -4.26 -18.75 -21.79
C GLY A 392 -5.07 -17.73 -22.61
N MET A 393 -6.09 -17.09 -22.04
CA MET A 393 -6.89 -16.05 -22.71
C MET A 393 -6.31 -14.63 -22.54
N ILE A 394 -5.21 -14.48 -21.79
CA ILE A 394 -4.54 -13.20 -21.56
C ILE A 394 -3.45 -12.95 -22.62
N GLU A 395 -2.92 -14.03 -23.21
CA GLU A 395 -1.84 -14.00 -24.19
C GLU A 395 -2.29 -13.72 -25.64
N CYS A 396 -3.60 -13.54 -25.87
CA CYS A 396 -4.21 -13.27 -27.18
C CYS A 396 -4.54 -11.79 -27.43
#